data_AF-A0A822H2F3-F1
#
_entry.id   AF-A0A822H2F3-F1
#
_cell.length_a   1.000
_cell.length_b   1.000
_cell.length_c   1.000
_cell.angle_alpha   90.00
_cell.angle_beta   90.00
_cell.angle_gamma   90.00
#
_symmetry.space_group_name_H-M   'P 1'
#
loop_
_entity.id
_entity.type
_entity.pdbx_description
1 polymer ?
#
loop_
_entity_poly.entity_id
_entity_poly.type
_entity_poly.pdbx_seq_one_letter_code
_entity_poly.pdbx_strand_id
1 'polypeptide(L)' 'MKPGPVWTPLVVASFPKDKNAKFGEGYPIKRPAQLRELAPAFVFLASPVDSSYISGEVLA' A
#
# COMPACT_ATOMS: atom_id res chain seq x y z
N MET A 1 -1.32 6.84 6.00
CA MET A 1 -1.37 6.20 4.67
C MET A 1 -2.54 5.23 4.66
N LYS A 2 -3.47 5.37 3.73
CA LYS A 2 -4.53 4.36 3.51
C LYS A 2 -4.21 3.63 2.20
N PRO A 3 -3.30 2.64 2.23
CA PRO A 3 -2.91 1.97 1.00
C PRO A 3 -4.10 1.19 0.43
N GLY A 4 -4.16 1.12 -0.90
CA GLY A 4 -5.06 0.23 -1.62
C GLY A 4 -4.70 -1.26 -1.41
N PRO A 5 -5.01 -2.16 -2.35
CA PRO A 5 -4.76 -3.58 -2.19
C PRO A 5 -3.26 -3.86 -2.30
N VAL A 6 -2.57 -4.08 -1.18
CA VAL A 6 -1.13 -4.38 -1.16
C VAL A 6 -0.91 -5.87 -1.02
N TRP A 7 -0.12 -6.44 -1.92
CA TRP A 7 0.26 -7.84 -1.85
C TRP A 7 1.27 -8.07 -0.73
N THR A 8 0.88 -8.79 0.32
CA THR A 8 1.71 -9.07 1.50
C THR A 8 1.53 -10.52 1.97
N PRO A 9 2.48 -11.07 2.76
CA PRO A 9 2.31 -12.39 3.36
C PRO A 9 1.04 -12.51 4.21
N LEU A 10 0.59 -11.39 4.81
CA LEU A 10 -0.65 -11.35 5.59
C LEU A 10 -1.88 -11.65 4.73
N VAL A 11 -1.95 -11.12 3.49
CA VAL A 11 -3.05 -11.40 2.56
C VAL A 11 -3.11 -12.90 2.25
N VAL A 12 -1.96 -13.51 2.00
CA VAL A 12 -1.86 -14.96 1.74
C VAL A 12 -2.37 -15.79 2.92
N ALA A 13 -2.05 -15.38 4.14
CA ALA A 13 -2.48 -16.07 5.37
C ALA A 13 -3.95 -15.82 5.74
N SER A 14 -4.54 -14.70 5.29
CA SER A 14 -5.85 -14.23 5.75
C SER A 14 -7.02 -14.63 4.87
N PHE A 15 -6.80 -14.89 3.57
CA PHE A 15 -7.89 -15.20 2.63
C PHE A 15 -7.73 -16.56 1.94
N PRO A 16 -8.84 -17.20 1.54
CA PRO A 16 -8.82 -18.39 0.70
C PRO A 16 -8.11 -18.16 -0.65
N LYS A 17 -7.58 -19.23 -1.23
CA LYS A 17 -6.83 -19.19 -2.50
C LYS A 17 -7.58 -18.48 -3.64
N ASP A 18 -8.89 -18.69 -3.76
CA ASP A 18 -9.69 -18.06 -4.81
C ASP A 18 -9.82 -16.54 -4.64
N LYS A 19 -9.87 -16.06 -3.39
CA LYS A 19 -9.84 -14.63 -3.09
C LYS A 19 -8.46 -14.02 -3.32
N ASN A 20 -7.41 -14.76 -2.96
CA ASN A 20 -6.03 -14.36 -3.21
C ASN A 20 -5.73 -14.21 -4.70
N ALA A 21 -6.25 -15.13 -5.53
CA ALA A 21 -6.06 -15.09 -6.99
C ALA A 21 -6.66 -13.84 -7.64
N LYS A 22 -7.78 -13.33 -7.10
CA LYS A 22 -8.50 -12.15 -7.61
C LYS A 22 -8.17 -10.85 -6.85
N PHE A 23 -7.20 -10.90 -5.93
CA PHE A 23 -6.91 -9.78 -5.05
C PHE A 23 -6.34 -8.60 -5.86
N GLY A 24 -7.03 -7.46 -5.85
CA GLY A 24 -6.62 -6.25 -6.57
C GLY A 24 -7.22 -6.08 -7.97
N GLU A 25 -7.97 -7.06 -8.50
CA GLU A 25 -8.64 -6.96 -9.80
C GLU A 25 -9.69 -5.82 -9.85
N GLY A 26 -10.34 -5.53 -8.72
CA GLY A 26 -11.37 -4.50 -8.60
C GLY A 26 -10.85 -3.05 -8.54
N TYR A 27 -9.54 -2.83 -8.61
CA TYR A 27 -8.94 -1.49 -8.55
C TYR A 27 -8.58 -0.96 -9.95
N PRO A 28 -8.44 0.36 -10.16
CA PRO A 28 -8.17 0.94 -11.48
C PRO A 28 -6.94 0.36 -12.20
N ILE A 29 -5.89 0.03 -11.45
CA ILE A 29 -4.63 -0.55 -11.98
C ILE A 29 -4.76 -2.08 -12.22
N LYS A 30 -5.89 -2.69 -11.84
CA LYS A 30 -6.26 -4.12 -12.03
C LYS A 30 -5.25 -5.13 -11.50
N ARG A 31 -4.37 -4.70 -10.60
CA ARG A 31 -3.38 -5.53 -9.90
C ARG A 31 -3.19 -4.99 -8.49
N PRO A 32 -2.77 -5.83 -7.54
CA PRO A 32 -2.34 -5.34 -6.24
C PRO A 32 -1.03 -4.56 -6.37
N ALA A 33 -0.88 -3.58 -5.49
CA ALA A 33 0.39 -2.88 -5.30
C ALA A 33 1.41 -3.84 -4.69
N GLN A 34 2.66 -3.73 -5.12
CA GLN A 34 3.77 -4.41 -4.49
C GLN A 34 4.25 -3.60 -3.29
N LEU A 35 4.77 -4.27 -2.26
CA LEU A 35 5.22 -3.58 -1.04
C LEU A 35 6.28 -2.50 -1.33
N ARG A 36 7.13 -2.72 -2.33
CA ARG A 36 8.15 -1.75 -2.77
C ARG A 36 7.55 -0.43 -3.27
N GLU A 37 6.33 -0.44 -3.80
CA GLU A 37 5.65 0.76 -4.30
C GLU A 37 5.17 1.66 -3.15
N LEU A 38 5.06 1.12 -1.92
CA LEU A 38 4.75 1.89 -0.72
C LEU A 38 5.98 2.52 -0.07
N ALA A 39 7.16 1.91 -0.20
CA ALA A 39 8.37 2.33 0.50
C ALA A 39 8.70 3.84 0.32
N PRO A 40 8.59 4.44 -0.89
CA PRO A 40 8.86 5.87 -1.07
C PRO A 40 7.93 6.77 -0.26
N ALA A 41 6.67 6.38 -0.06
CA ALA A 41 5.74 7.17 0.74
C ALA A 41 6.14 7.22 2.22
N PHE A 42 6.70 6.12 2.75
CA PHE A 42 7.26 6.10 4.09
C PHE A 42 8.54 6.92 4.19
N VAL A 43 9.43 6.83 3.20
CA VAL A 43 10.67 7.63 3.15
C VAL A 43 10.34 9.13 3.11
N PHE A 44 9.36 9.52 2.29
CA PHE A 44 8.89 10.89 2.21
C PHE A 44 8.41 11.41 3.58
N LEU A 45 7.49 10.70 4.23
CA LEU A 45 6.95 11.09 5.54
C LEU A 45 7.99 11.07 6.67
N ALA A 46 9.03 10.24 6.55
CA ALA A 46 10.11 10.17 7.53
C ALA A 46 11.21 11.21 7.27
N SER A 47 11.25 11.82 6.08
CA SER A 47 12.31 12.73 5.65
C SER A 47 12.02 14.16 6.12
N PRO A 48 12.84 14.74 7.03
CA PRO A 48 12.61 16.11 7.49
C PRO A 48 12.78 17.15 6.37
N VAL A 49 13.63 16.86 5.38
CA VAL A 49 13.85 17.77 4.25
C VAL A 49 12.68 17.77 3.27
N ASP A 50 11.93 16.65 3.18
CA ASP A 50 10.84 16.51 2.22
C ASP A 50 9.46 16.78 2.85
N SER A 51 9.29 16.56 4.17
CA SER A 51 7.98 16.62 4.83
C SER A 51 7.95 17.31 6.19
N SER A 52 8.91 18.18 6.52
CA SER A 52 8.99 18.88 7.83
C SER A 52 7.73 19.65 8.24
N TYR A 53 6.91 20.10 7.28
CA TYR A 53 5.69 20.85 7.55
C TYR A 53 4.41 20.02 7.31
N ILE A 54 4.53 18.72 7.08
CA ILE A 54 3.41 17.80 6.87
C ILE A 54 3.27 16.95 8.12
N SER A 55 2.22 17.20 8.91
CA SER A 55 1.95 16.51 10.17
C SER A 55 0.46 16.23 10.31
N GLY A 56 0.12 15.06 10.85
CA GLY A 56 -1.28 14.62 11.02
C GLY A 56 -1.99 14.19 9.72
N GLU A 57 -1.32 14.27 8.58
CA GLU A 57 -1.92 13.99 7.26
C GLU A 57 -1.95 12.51 6.88
N VAL A 58 -2.90 12.15 6.03
CA VAL A 58 -3.04 10.80 5.46
C VAL A 58 -2.78 10.85 3.96
N LEU A 59 -1.66 10.27 3.52
CA LEU A 59 -1.43 9.99 2.09
C LEU A 59 -2.47 8.96 1.62
N ALA A 60 -3.31 9.37 0.66
CA ALA A 60 -4.44 8.64 0.09
C ALA A 60 -4.21 8.29 -1.39
#